data_AF-A0AAE2BZZ1-F1
#
_entry.id   AF-A0AAE2BZZ1-F1
#
_cell.length_a   1.000
_cell.length_b   1.000
_cell.length_c   1.000
_cell.angle_alpha   90.00
_cell.angle_beta   90.00
_cell.angle_gamma   90.00
#
_symmetry.space_group_name_H-M   'P 1'
#
loop_
_entity.id
_entity.type
_entity.pdbx_description
1 polymer ?
#
loop_
_entity_poly.entity_id
_entity_poly.type
_entity_poly.pdbx_seq_one_letter_code
_entity_poly.pdbx_strand_id
1 'polypeptide(L)'
;MGSDKECLKVLMFPWLAHGHITPFLELAKRLSHRNFHCYICSTPANLTSIANKIPQKYSNSIHLLHLHLASSDQLPPHYHTTNGLPIHLHSALRSALRAAKPDFSKILITLQPHLLIHDILLWWAGDIASKKNIPSVSFLTSGAATFSYFCHLGQRGGVEFPYPAIRLTEFELSMAMGALESSKNEEKDPDEDGWDSDRIIIVNSSREIDGKYMDYLSEMLNREFIPAGSLVRDYGDDDADEAVPMDWLSQKDKFSCVFVSFGTEYFLKKEEIEEIAYGLELSNANFIWIVRFPKGDGTTVEETLPAGFLERVGGRGRIVEKWASQAKILTHPSVGGFVSHCGWNSLTESIEFGVPIIAMPMHLDQPMNAKLVAELGVGVEVKRDNEGRLQREEIAKVIRDVVVGESGGELRRRVVERRERIRLRSREEIDEIAHKFAQICGK
;
A
#
# COMPACT_ATOMS: atom_id res chain seq x y z
N MET A 1 7.15 33.04 -27.95
CA MET A 1 5.75 32.62 -28.08
C MET A 1 5.70 31.17 -27.66
N GLY A 2 5.40 30.91 -26.37
CA GLY A 2 5.30 29.54 -25.86
C GLY A 2 3.99 28.95 -26.37
N SER A 3 4.04 27.78 -27.00
CA SER A 3 2.84 27.00 -27.25
C SER A 3 2.18 26.72 -25.90
N ASP A 4 0.94 27.18 -25.70
CA ASP A 4 0.09 26.69 -24.62
C ASP A 4 -0.01 25.17 -24.81
N LYS A 5 0.76 24.41 -24.04
CA LYS A 5 0.66 22.94 -24.04
C LYS A 5 -0.74 22.62 -23.56
N GLU A 6 -1.54 22.04 -24.44
CA GLU A 6 -2.94 21.73 -24.18
C GLU A 6 -3.06 20.79 -22.97
N CYS A 7 -3.80 21.21 -21.95
CA CYS A 7 -3.93 20.46 -20.70
C CYS A 7 -4.67 19.13 -20.91
N LEU A 8 -4.10 18.04 -20.39
CA LEU A 8 -4.66 16.69 -20.50
C LEU A 8 -5.58 16.36 -19.32
N LYS A 9 -6.89 16.29 -19.58
CA LYS A 9 -7.89 15.69 -18.67
C LYS A 9 -7.68 14.17 -18.52
N VAL A 10 -7.47 13.70 -17.29
CA VAL A 10 -7.29 12.28 -16.95
C VAL A 10 -8.34 11.86 -15.94
N LEU A 11 -9.07 10.80 -16.22
CA LEU A 11 -9.93 10.15 -15.23
C LEU A 11 -9.11 9.08 -14.50
N MET A 12 -9.17 9.09 -13.17
CA MET A 12 -8.49 8.15 -12.29
C MET A 12 -9.51 7.34 -11.51
N PHE A 13 -9.44 6.02 -11.60
CA PHE A 13 -10.44 5.12 -11.01
C PHE A 13 -9.78 4.03 -10.13
N PRO A 14 -9.47 4.35 -8.86
CA PRO A 14 -8.90 3.41 -7.89
C PRO A 14 -9.92 2.38 -7.38
N TRP A 15 -9.42 1.22 -6.92
CA TRP A 15 -10.21 0.33 -6.07
C TRP A 15 -10.63 1.04 -4.77
N LEU A 16 -11.78 0.66 -4.19
CA LEU A 16 -12.45 1.36 -3.09
C LEU A 16 -11.76 1.20 -1.71
N ALA A 17 -10.46 0.99 -1.70
CA ALA A 17 -9.62 0.84 -0.52
C ALA A 17 -8.62 2.00 -0.41
N HIS A 18 -8.32 2.44 0.82
CA HIS A 18 -7.40 3.56 1.06
C HIS A 18 -5.98 3.26 0.56
N GLY A 19 -5.58 1.99 0.61
CA GLY A 19 -4.30 1.51 0.08
C GLY A 19 -4.13 1.74 -1.42
N HIS A 20 -5.25 1.81 -2.17
CA HIS A 20 -5.25 2.06 -3.61
C HIS A 20 -5.48 3.54 -3.92
N ILE A 21 -6.42 4.19 -3.24
CA ILE A 21 -6.75 5.60 -3.47
C ILE A 21 -5.57 6.53 -3.17
N THR A 22 -4.77 6.22 -2.14
CA THR A 22 -3.64 7.08 -1.75
C THR A 22 -2.57 7.17 -2.84
N PRO A 23 -2.05 6.06 -3.41
CA PRO A 23 -1.17 6.11 -4.58
C PRO A 23 -1.75 6.88 -5.78
N PHE A 24 -3.05 6.73 -6.07
CA PHE A 24 -3.69 7.48 -7.15
C PHE A 24 -3.67 9.00 -6.90
N LEU A 25 -3.97 9.43 -5.67
CA LEU A 25 -3.88 10.84 -5.29
C LEU A 25 -2.44 11.36 -5.40
N GLU A 26 -1.47 10.58 -4.97
CA GLU A 26 -0.05 10.95 -5.03
C GLU A 26 0.50 10.99 -6.46
N LEU A 27 0.03 10.12 -7.35
CA LEU A 27 0.27 10.19 -8.78
C LEU A 27 -0.38 11.43 -9.39
N ALA A 28 -1.64 11.73 -9.03
CA ALA A 28 -2.36 12.92 -9.50
C ALA A 28 -1.59 14.22 -9.18
N LYS A 29 -1.10 14.36 -7.94
CA LYS A 29 -0.26 15.51 -7.51
C LYS A 29 0.99 15.67 -8.36
N ARG A 30 1.66 14.55 -8.70
CA ARG A 30 2.88 14.55 -9.52
C ARG A 30 2.60 14.89 -10.98
N LEU A 31 1.46 14.43 -11.52
CA LEU A 31 1.01 14.75 -12.87
C LEU A 31 0.49 16.20 -13.00
N SER A 32 -0.11 16.77 -11.96
CA SER A 32 -0.55 18.18 -11.95
C SER A 32 0.58 19.17 -12.25
N HIS A 33 1.83 18.85 -11.89
CA HIS A 33 3.00 19.65 -12.23
C HIS A 33 3.41 19.57 -13.71
N ARG A 34 2.75 18.74 -14.52
CA ARG A 34 3.08 18.42 -15.91
C ARG A 34 1.90 18.68 -16.86
N ASN A 35 1.03 19.62 -16.50
CA ASN A 35 -0.15 20.04 -17.28
C ASN A 35 -1.22 18.95 -17.45
N PHE A 36 -1.43 18.14 -16.42
CA PHE A 36 -2.56 17.21 -16.34
C PHE A 36 -3.62 17.72 -15.37
N HIS A 37 -4.88 17.64 -15.78
CA HIS A 37 -6.03 17.82 -14.90
C HIS A 37 -6.60 16.45 -14.54
N CYS A 38 -6.45 16.06 -13.28
CA CYS A 38 -6.81 14.75 -12.79
C CYS A 38 -8.20 14.77 -12.13
N TYR A 39 -9.03 13.78 -12.45
CA TYR A 39 -10.34 13.57 -11.87
C TYR A 39 -10.34 12.23 -11.15
N ILE A 40 -10.36 12.22 -9.81
CA ILE A 40 -10.39 10.99 -9.02
C ILE A 40 -11.86 10.58 -8.82
N CYS A 41 -12.24 9.46 -9.43
CA CYS A 41 -13.57 8.90 -9.36
C CYS A 41 -13.66 7.84 -8.25
N SER A 42 -14.51 8.06 -7.25
CA SER A 42 -14.72 7.10 -6.16
C SER A 42 -16.04 7.38 -5.45
N THR A 43 -16.40 6.53 -4.48
CA THR A 43 -17.60 6.69 -3.66
C THR A 43 -17.50 7.88 -2.70
N PRO A 44 -18.63 8.51 -2.31
CA PRO A 44 -18.61 9.62 -1.35
C PRO A 44 -17.92 9.28 -0.02
N ALA A 45 -18.06 8.03 0.47
CA ALA A 45 -17.41 7.56 1.68
C ALA A 45 -15.87 7.65 1.60
N ASN A 46 -15.30 7.29 0.45
CA ASN A 46 -13.86 7.38 0.20
C ASN A 46 -13.42 8.82 -0.13
N LEU A 47 -14.21 9.59 -0.87
CA LEU A 47 -13.83 10.95 -1.25
C LEU A 47 -13.76 11.89 -0.05
N THR A 48 -14.64 11.69 0.93
CA THR A 48 -14.60 12.45 2.19
C THR A 48 -13.25 12.29 2.92
N SER A 49 -12.62 11.11 2.86
CA SER A 49 -11.36 10.85 3.57
C SER A 49 -10.12 11.40 2.86
N ILE A 50 -10.24 11.80 1.59
CA ILE A 50 -9.13 12.37 0.81
C ILE A 50 -9.30 13.85 0.46
N ALA A 51 -10.52 14.40 0.55
CA ALA A 51 -10.78 15.80 0.23
C ALA A 51 -9.87 16.77 1.01
N ASN A 52 -9.74 16.55 2.32
CA ASN A 52 -8.87 17.36 3.19
C ASN A 52 -7.37 17.10 2.96
N LYS A 53 -7.00 16.08 2.18
CA LYS A 53 -5.61 15.72 1.86
C LYS A 53 -5.14 16.29 0.51
N ILE A 54 -5.96 17.11 -0.15
CA ILE A 54 -5.62 17.84 -1.36
C ILE A 54 -5.22 19.27 -0.96
N PRO A 55 -3.91 19.59 -0.93
CA PRO A 55 -3.46 20.96 -0.69
C PRO A 55 -4.08 21.97 -1.67
N GLN A 56 -4.31 23.19 -1.20
CA GLN A 56 -4.91 24.27 -1.99
C GLN A 56 -4.21 24.49 -3.34
N LYS A 57 -2.88 24.30 -3.41
CA LYS A 57 -2.11 24.42 -4.66
C LYS A 57 -2.57 23.48 -5.79
N TYR A 58 -3.26 22.40 -5.45
CA TYR A 58 -3.77 21.43 -6.43
C TYR A 58 -5.27 21.58 -6.73
N SER A 59 -5.99 22.50 -6.06
CA SER A 59 -7.46 22.61 -6.16
C SER A 59 -7.99 22.84 -7.58
N ASN A 60 -7.17 23.44 -8.45
CA ASN A 60 -7.53 23.72 -9.85
C ASN A 60 -7.15 22.58 -10.81
N SER A 61 -6.41 21.58 -10.34
CA SER A 61 -5.84 20.50 -11.16
C SER A 61 -6.30 19.12 -10.74
N ILE A 62 -6.80 18.95 -9.51
CA ILE A 62 -7.31 17.69 -8.98
C ILE A 62 -8.77 17.91 -8.57
N HIS A 63 -9.66 17.14 -9.17
CA HIS A 63 -11.09 17.18 -8.91
C HIS A 63 -11.58 15.81 -8.44
N LEU A 64 -12.59 15.80 -7.56
CA LEU A 64 -13.20 14.58 -7.06
C LEU A 64 -14.53 14.35 -7.76
N LEU A 65 -14.75 13.14 -8.29
CA LEU A 65 -15.97 12.75 -8.98
C LEU A 65 -16.67 11.62 -8.23
N HIS A 66 -17.94 11.84 -7.89
CA HIS A 66 -18.72 10.89 -7.10
C HIS A 66 -19.25 9.75 -7.98
N LEU A 67 -18.88 8.53 -7.63
CA LEU A 67 -19.53 7.31 -8.10
C LEU A 67 -20.53 6.84 -7.03
N HIS A 68 -21.81 6.81 -7.36
CA HIS A 68 -22.85 6.34 -6.44
C HIS A 68 -23.04 4.83 -6.63
N LEU A 69 -22.95 4.07 -5.53
CA LEU A 69 -23.30 2.65 -5.54
C LEU A 69 -24.72 2.45 -5.04
N ALA A 70 -25.36 1.37 -5.49
CA ALA A 70 -26.64 0.95 -4.93
C ALA A 70 -26.47 0.64 -3.44
N SER A 71 -27.34 1.22 -2.61
CA SER A 71 -27.35 0.93 -1.17
C SER A 71 -28.32 -0.21 -0.88
N SER A 72 -28.00 -1.00 0.14
CA SER A 72 -28.87 -2.03 0.69
C SER A 72 -28.79 -2.00 2.22
N ASP A 73 -29.68 -2.73 2.90
CA ASP A 73 -29.65 -2.85 4.37
C ASP A 73 -28.30 -3.37 4.89
N GLN A 74 -27.65 -4.25 4.12
CA GLN A 74 -26.34 -4.82 4.43
C GLN A 74 -25.18 -3.92 4.00
N LEU A 75 -25.37 -3.06 2.98
CA LEU A 75 -24.35 -2.19 2.41
C LEU A 75 -24.84 -0.73 2.30
N PRO A 76 -25.05 -0.03 3.44
CA PRO A 76 -25.39 1.39 3.47
C PRO A 76 -24.25 2.28 2.94
N PRO A 77 -24.50 3.57 2.62
CA PRO A 77 -23.51 4.44 1.98
C PRO A 77 -22.15 4.55 2.67
N HIS A 78 -22.10 4.49 4.00
CA HIS A 78 -20.85 4.58 4.76
C HIS A 78 -19.98 3.31 4.65
N TYR A 79 -20.53 2.20 4.16
CA TYR A 79 -19.82 0.95 3.84
C TYR A 79 -19.46 0.81 2.37
N HIS A 80 -19.60 1.88 1.57
CA HIS A 80 -19.11 1.92 0.20
C HIS A 80 -17.58 2.14 0.14
N THR A 81 -16.84 1.46 1.00
CA THR A 81 -15.38 1.51 1.18
C THR A 81 -14.93 0.23 1.89
N THR A 82 -13.69 -0.22 1.71
CA THR A 82 -13.16 -1.34 2.52
C THR A 82 -12.82 -0.92 3.94
N ASN A 83 -12.63 0.38 4.19
CA ASN A 83 -12.19 0.88 5.49
C ASN A 83 -13.22 0.63 6.59
N GLY A 84 -12.93 -0.34 7.46
CA GLY A 84 -13.83 -0.76 8.53
C GLY A 84 -15.03 -1.57 8.02
N LEU A 85 -14.97 -2.11 6.80
CA LEU A 85 -15.96 -3.03 6.28
C LEU A 85 -15.73 -4.43 6.86
N PRO A 86 -16.75 -5.09 7.43
CA PRO A 86 -16.66 -6.48 7.82
C PRO A 86 -16.30 -7.39 6.64
N ILE A 87 -15.39 -8.35 6.84
CA ILE A 87 -14.86 -9.25 5.79
C ILE A 87 -15.99 -9.92 4.98
N HIS A 88 -17.06 -10.36 5.64
CA HIS A 88 -18.19 -11.03 5.00
C HIS A 88 -19.01 -10.14 4.04
N LEU A 89 -18.81 -8.81 4.07
CA LEU A 89 -19.45 -7.85 3.17
C LEU A 89 -18.58 -7.42 1.98
N HIS A 90 -17.34 -7.91 1.87
CA HIS A 90 -16.46 -7.54 0.75
C HIS A 90 -17.04 -7.95 -0.61
N SER A 91 -17.70 -9.11 -0.69
CA SER A 91 -18.37 -9.58 -1.91
C SER A 91 -19.55 -8.68 -2.29
N ALA A 92 -20.34 -8.22 -1.31
CA ALA A 92 -21.43 -7.27 -1.53
C ALA A 92 -20.91 -5.94 -2.08
N LEU A 93 -19.79 -5.43 -1.58
CA LEU A 93 -19.15 -4.22 -2.11
C LEU A 93 -18.68 -4.40 -3.56
N ARG A 94 -18.04 -5.53 -3.89
CA ARG A 94 -17.65 -5.87 -5.27
C ARG A 94 -18.86 -5.91 -6.19
N SER A 95 -19.92 -6.60 -5.81
CA SER A 95 -21.16 -6.70 -6.59
C SER A 95 -21.81 -5.33 -6.81
N ALA A 96 -21.86 -4.48 -5.77
CA ALA A 96 -22.39 -3.12 -5.89
C ALA A 96 -21.55 -2.25 -6.85
N LEU A 97 -20.21 -2.39 -6.83
CA LEU A 97 -19.33 -1.70 -7.76
C LEU A 97 -19.50 -2.20 -9.20
N ARG A 98 -19.61 -3.52 -9.40
CA ARG A 98 -19.91 -4.10 -10.73
C ARG A 98 -21.25 -3.60 -11.28
N ALA A 99 -22.28 -3.51 -10.43
CA ALA A 99 -23.58 -2.96 -10.81
C ALA A 99 -23.52 -1.46 -11.20
N ALA A 100 -22.47 -0.73 -10.77
CA ALA A 100 -22.25 0.68 -11.12
C ALA A 100 -21.55 0.90 -12.48
N LYS A 101 -21.23 -0.17 -13.24
CA LYS A 101 -20.70 -0.09 -14.63
C LYS A 101 -21.45 0.93 -15.51
N PRO A 102 -22.81 0.98 -15.53
CA PRO A 102 -23.54 1.97 -16.34
C PRO A 102 -23.31 3.42 -15.89
N ASP A 103 -23.22 3.68 -14.59
CA ASP A 103 -22.99 5.03 -14.07
C ASP A 103 -21.55 5.48 -14.32
N PHE A 104 -20.58 4.58 -14.17
CA PHE A 104 -19.20 4.84 -14.61
C PHE A 104 -19.11 5.16 -16.11
N SER A 105 -19.84 4.42 -16.95
CA SER A 105 -19.96 4.69 -18.38
C SER A 105 -20.52 6.09 -18.68
N LYS A 106 -21.52 6.56 -17.92
CA LYS A 106 -22.06 7.94 -18.01
C LYS A 106 -21.02 8.99 -17.60
N ILE A 107 -20.20 8.71 -16.59
CA ILE A 107 -19.10 9.60 -16.16
C ILE A 107 -18.10 9.78 -17.32
N LEU A 108 -17.68 8.69 -17.97
CA LEU A 108 -16.78 8.76 -19.12
C LEU A 108 -17.36 9.58 -20.28
N ILE A 109 -18.65 9.39 -20.61
CA ILE A 109 -19.34 10.15 -21.66
C ILE A 109 -19.42 11.64 -21.33
N THR A 110 -19.74 11.97 -20.07
CA THR A 110 -19.92 13.37 -19.64
C THR A 110 -18.57 14.09 -19.55
N LEU A 111 -17.56 13.45 -18.94
CA LEU A 111 -16.26 14.06 -18.71
C LEU A 111 -15.42 14.15 -19.99
N GLN A 112 -15.56 13.17 -20.89
CA GLN A 112 -14.71 12.98 -22.06
C GLN A 112 -13.22 13.17 -21.71
N PRO A 113 -12.65 12.34 -20.82
CA PRO A 113 -11.24 12.41 -20.50
C PRO A 113 -10.39 12.02 -21.71
N HIS A 114 -9.17 12.53 -21.79
CA HIS A 114 -8.21 12.11 -22.81
C HIS A 114 -7.58 10.75 -22.48
N LEU A 115 -7.54 10.39 -21.20
CA LEU A 115 -6.97 9.14 -20.70
C LEU A 115 -7.75 8.64 -19.48
N LEU A 116 -7.97 7.33 -19.39
CA LEU A 116 -8.36 6.64 -18.18
C LEU A 116 -7.15 5.96 -17.54
N ILE A 117 -6.90 6.23 -16.26
CA ILE A 117 -6.03 5.42 -15.41
C ILE A 117 -6.94 4.67 -14.46
N HIS A 118 -6.97 3.34 -14.52
CA HIS A 118 -7.78 2.54 -13.62
C HIS A 118 -6.95 1.55 -12.83
N ASP A 119 -7.46 1.15 -11.67
CA ASP A 119 -6.85 0.13 -10.85
C ASP A 119 -6.76 -1.18 -11.64
N ILE A 120 -5.70 -1.95 -11.42
CA ILE A 120 -5.56 -3.27 -12.07
C ILE A 120 -6.68 -4.25 -11.64
N LEU A 121 -7.30 -4.02 -10.48
CA LEU A 121 -8.48 -4.78 -10.02
C LEU A 121 -9.79 -4.38 -10.73
N LEU A 122 -9.78 -3.31 -11.52
CA LEU A 122 -10.96 -2.71 -12.15
C LEU A 122 -10.83 -2.70 -13.68
N TRP A 123 -10.25 -3.74 -14.23
CA TRP A 123 -9.91 -3.87 -15.64
C TRP A 123 -11.13 -3.77 -16.60
N TRP A 124 -12.36 -4.09 -16.13
CA TRP A 124 -13.60 -3.81 -16.89
C TRP A 124 -13.78 -2.33 -17.23
N ALA A 125 -13.16 -1.42 -16.49
CA ALA A 125 -13.20 0.01 -16.76
C ALA A 125 -12.45 0.36 -18.05
N GLY A 126 -11.33 -0.31 -18.34
CA GLY A 126 -10.58 -0.21 -19.59
C GLY A 126 -11.43 -0.61 -20.80
N ASP A 127 -12.19 -1.71 -20.69
CA ASP A 127 -13.08 -2.16 -21.76
C ASP A 127 -14.21 -1.16 -22.03
N ILE A 128 -14.78 -0.54 -20.99
CA ILE A 128 -15.79 0.52 -21.14
C ILE A 128 -15.18 1.77 -21.80
N ALA A 129 -13.94 2.13 -21.46
CA ALA A 129 -13.23 3.25 -22.07
C ALA A 129 -12.90 2.98 -23.55
N SER A 130 -12.41 1.78 -23.87
CA SER A 130 -12.11 1.35 -25.23
C SER A 130 -13.34 1.43 -26.15
N LYS A 131 -14.51 0.97 -25.68
CA LYS A 131 -15.80 1.12 -26.40
C LYS A 131 -16.20 2.57 -26.69
N LYS A 132 -15.55 3.55 -26.04
CA LYS A 132 -15.75 4.99 -26.23
C LYS A 132 -14.56 5.68 -26.93
N ASN A 133 -13.59 4.91 -27.42
CA ASN A 133 -12.33 5.40 -27.99
C ASN A 133 -11.53 6.28 -27.00
N ILE A 134 -11.63 5.99 -25.71
CA ILE A 134 -10.81 6.63 -24.68
C ILE A 134 -9.67 5.66 -24.37
N PRO A 135 -8.40 6.05 -24.55
CA PRO A 135 -7.29 5.20 -24.18
C PRO A 135 -7.25 4.97 -22.67
N SER A 136 -6.81 3.79 -22.26
CA SER A 136 -6.66 3.42 -20.86
C SER A 136 -5.27 2.88 -20.56
N VAL A 137 -4.88 3.03 -19.29
CA VAL A 137 -3.73 2.35 -18.70
C VAL A 137 -4.13 1.81 -17.33
N SER A 138 -3.53 0.67 -16.99
CA SER A 138 -3.73 0.04 -15.69
C SER A 138 -2.71 0.61 -14.70
N PHE A 139 -3.10 0.73 -13.44
CA PHE A 139 -2.22 1.14 -12.36
C PHE A 139 -2.16 0.06 -11.28
N LEU A 140 -0.98 -0.57 -11.16
CA LEU A 140 -0.64 -1.50 -10.10
C LEU A 140 -0.17 -0.69 -8.89
N THR A 141 -1.01 -0.65 -7.85
CA THR A 141 -0.77 0.12 -6.62
C THR A 141 0.20 -0.57 -5.65
N SER A 142 0.63 -1.79 -5.97
CA SER A 142 1.65 -2.58 -5.28
C SER A 142 2.94 -2.73 -6.11
N GLY A 143 3.91 -3.48 -5.59
CA GLY A 143 5.17 -3.76 -6.28
C GLY A 143 5.05 -4.79 -7.40
N ALA A 144 5.95 -4.71 -8.37
CA ALA A 144 6.00 -5.65 -9.49
C ALA A 144 6.47 -7.04 -9.07
N ALA A 145 7.31 -7.15 -8.02
CA ALA A 145 7.79 -8.43 -7.49
C ALA A 145 6.65 -9.43 -7.23
N THR A 146 5.68 -9.04 -6.42
CA THR A 146 4.54 -9.90 -6.07
C THR A 146 3.70 -10.25 -7.29
N PHE A 147 3.41 -9.25 -8.14
CA PHE A 147 2.64 -9.47 -9.35
C PHE A 147 3.33 -10.45 -10.31
N SER A 148 4.66 -10.34 -10.45
CA SER A 148 5.47 -11.21 -11.31
C SER A 148 5.42 -12.69 -10.91
N TYR A 149 5.39 -12.96 -9.60
CA TYR A 149 5.31 -14.30 -9.07
C TYR A 149 3.96 -14.95 -9.32
N PHE A 150 2.86 -14.26 -9.00
CA PHE A 150 1.52 -14.81 -9.23
C PHE A 150 1.20 -14.95 -10.71
N CYS A 151 1.63 -14.02 -11.55
CA CYS A 151 1.52 -14.16 -13.01
C CYS A 151 2.30 -15.38 -13.51
N HIS A 152 3.51 -15.61 -12.99
CA HIS A 152 4.30 -16.79 -13.34
C HIS A 152 3.59 -18.09 -12.95
N LEU A 153 3.09 -18.18 -11.72
CA LEU A 153 2.37 -19.37 -11.25
C LEU A 153 1.14 -19.67 -12.12
N GLY A 154 0.41 -18.64 -12.55
CA GLY A 154 -0.76 -18.79 -13.41
C GLY A 154 -0.42 -19.16 -14.86
N GLN A 155 0.60 -18.55 -15.46
CA GLN A 155 0.93 -18.68 -16.89
C GLN A 155 1.93 -19.79 -17.19
N ARG A 156 2.82 -20.11 -16.24
CA ARG A 156 3.91 -21.07 -16.39
C ARG A 156 3.88 -22.13 -15.29
N GLY A 157 2.68 -22.58 -14.93
CA GLY A 157 2.49 -23.60 -13.90
C GLY A 157 3.41 -24.81 -14.10
N GLY A 158 4.07 -25.25 -13.03
CA GLY A 158 5.05 -26.34 -13.05
C GLY A 158 6.48 -25.94 -13.44
N VAL A 159 6.71 -24.68 -13.85
CA VAL A 159 8.06 -24.11 -14.01
C VAL A 159 8.45 -23.39 -12.73
N GLU A 160 9.72 -23.45 -12.38
CA GLU A 160 10.24 -22.76 -11.20
C GLU A 160 10.37 -21.25 -11.46
N PHE A 161 9.88 -20.42 -10.53
CA PHE A 161 9.97 -18.97 -10.65
C PHE A 161 11.43 -18.49 -10.64
N PRO A 162 11.91 -17.69 -11.60
CA PRO A 162 13.35 -17.44 -11.80
C PRO A 162 14.04 -16.63 -10.68
N TYR A 163 13.30 -16.02 -9.75
CA TYR A 163 13.87 -15.21 -8.67
C TYR A 163 13.69 -15.89 -7.31
N PRO A 164 14.68 -16.69 -6.84
CA PRO A 164 14.57 -17.46 -5.61
C PRO A 164 14.41 -16.59 -4.35
N ALA A 165 14.93 -15.36 -4.37
CA ALA A 165 14.93 -14.46 -3.21
C ALA A 165 13.54 -14.12 -2.68
N ILE A 166 12.50 -14.14 -3.52
CA ILE A 166 11.12 -13.78 -3.13
C ILE A 166 10.14 -14.95 -3.22
N ARG A 167 10.62 -16.18 -3.42
CA ARG A 167 9.75 -17.36 -3.48
C ARG A 167 9.11 -17.59 -2.11
N LEU A 168 7.82 -17.89 -2.14
CA LEU A 168 7.07 -18.26 -0.94
C LEU A 168 7.45 -19.66 -0.48
N THR A 169 7.48 -19.85 0.83
CA THR A 169 7.48 -21.18 1.46
C THR A 169 6.17 -21.92 1.15
N GLU A 170 6.13 -23.23 1.35
CA GLU A 170 4.91 -24.03 1.16
C GLU A 170 3.74 -23.51 2.00
N PHE A 171 4.00 -23.11 3.24
CA PHE A 171 2.99 -22.53 4.13
C PHE A 171 2.45 -21.20 3.58
N GLU A 172 3.34 -20.27 3.21
CA GLU A 172 2.93 -18.96 2.67
C GLU A 172 2.18 -19.11 1.34
N LEU A 173 2.62 -20.04 0.49
CA LEU A 173 1.95 -20.35 -0.78
C LEU A 173 0.55 -20.92 -0.52
N SER A 174 0.40 -21.85 0.42
CA SER A 174 -0.89 -22.40 0.81
C SER A 174 -1.85 -21.32 1.31
N MET A 175 -1.37 -20.37 2.13
CA MET A 175 -2.18 -19.24 2.58
C MET A 175 -2.61 -18.34 1.41
N ALA A 176 -1.68 -18.01 0.52
CA ALA A 176 -1.96 -17.18 -0.65
C ALA A 176 -2.97 -17.86 -1.61
N MET A 177 -2.82 -19.16 -1.84
CA MET A 177 -3.74 -19.94 -2.68
C MET A 177 -5.12 -20.06 -2.05
N GLY A 178 -5.23 -20.32 -0.74
CA GLY A 178 -6.52 -20.36 -0.04
C GLY A 178 -7.27 -19.03 -0.09
N ALA A 179 -6.56 -17.91 0.03
CA ALA A 179 -7.14 -16.57 -0.16
C ALA A 179 -7.65 -16.37 -1.60
N LEU A 180 -6.92 -16.86 -2.60
CA LEU A 180 -7.34 -16.79 -4.00
C LEU A 180 -8.55 -17.70 -4.29
N GLU A 181 -8.59 -18.91 -3.73
CA GLU A 181 -9.72 -19.85 -3.90
C GLU A 181 -11.01 -19.35 -3.24
N SER A 182 -10.93 -18.78 -2.05
CA SER A 182 -12.09 -18.16 -1.41
C SER A 182 -12.67 -17.00 -2.23
N SER A 183 -11.83 -16.27 -2.97
CA SER A 183 -12.28 -15.24 -3.93
C SER A 183 -12.89 -15.81 -5.22
N LYS A 184 -12.52 -17.04 -5.63
CA LYS A 184 -13.05 -17.70 -6.84
C LYS A 184 -14.46 -18.30 -6.67
N ASN A 185 -14.91 -18.47 -5.43
CA ASN A 185 -16.28 -18.89 -5.12
C ASN A 185 -17.31 -17.75 -5.30
N GLU A 186 -16.85 -16.54 -5.60
CA GLU A 186 -17.68 -15.45 -6.08
C GLU A 186 -17.97 -15.68 -7.58
N GLU A 187 -19.20 -15.40 -8.05
CA GLU A 187 -19.54 -15.52 -9.47
C GLU A 187 -18.48 -14.77 -10.30
N LYS A 188 -17.75 -15.54 -11.13
CA LYS A 188 -16.84 -14.99 -12.14
C LYS A 188 -17.65 -14.06 -13.03
N ASP A 189 -17.21 -12.81 -13.12
CA ASP A 189 -17.74 -11.93 -14.14
C ASP A 189 -17.38 -12.57 -15.51
N PRO A 190 -18.29 -12.67 -16.49
CA PRO A 190 -17.90 -12.99 -17.86
C PRO A 190 -17.03 -11.89 -18.47
N ASP A 191 -17.19 -10.65 -17.98
CA ASP A 191 -16.16 -9.62 -18.04
C ASP A 191 -15.19 -9.83 -16.86
N GLU A 192 -14.70 -11.07 -16.67
CA GLU A 192 -13.59 -11.72 -15.88
C GLU A 192 -12.17 -11.77 -16.48
N ASP A 193 -12.13 -11.94 -17.81
CA ASP A 193 -10.96 -12.43 -18.54
C ASP A 193 -10.24 -11.36 -19.39
N GLY A 194 -10.61 -10.09 -19.28
CA GLY A 194 -10.11 -8.98 -20.10
C GLY A 194 -8.79 -8.39 -19.59
N TRP A 195 -7.80 -9.26 -19.42
CA TRP A 195 -6.40 -8.79 -19.38
C TRP A 195 -6.03 -8.08 -20.69
N ASP A 196 -6.83 -8.15 -21.76
CA ASP A 196 -6.41 -7.82 -23.11
C ASP A 196 -6.38 -6.33 -23.47
N SER A 197 -7.08 -5.44 -22.77
CA SER A 197 -7.25 -4.05 -23.22
C SER A 197 -6.01 -3.15 -23.03
N ASP A 198 -5.31 -3.25 -21.91
CA ASP A 198 -4.23 -2.31 -21.58
C ASP A 198 -2.83 -2.84 -21.87
N ARG A 199 -2.13 -2.23 -22.83
CA ARG A 199 -0.73 -2.57 -23.13
C ARG A 199 0.29 -1.96 -22.16
N ILE A 200 -0.13 -0.97 -21.37
CA ILE A 200 0.74 -0.21 -20.47
C ILE A 200 0.21 -0.32 -19.04
N ILE A 201 1.08 -0.75 -18.14
CA ILE A 201 0.83 -0.87 -16.71
C ILE A 201 1.78 0.08 -16.00
N ILE A 202 1.19 1.07 -15.33
CA ILE A 202 1.93 1.89 -14.39
C ILE A 202 2.10 1.10 -13.09
N VAL A 203 3.29 1.16 -12.49
CA VAL A 203 3.60 0.47 -11.23
C VAL A 203 3.93 1.50 -10.16
N ASN A 204 3.31 1.40 -8.99
CA ASN A 204 3.64 2.22 -7.81
C ASN A 204 5.00 1.81 -7.22
N SER A 205 6.06 1.90 -8.01
CA SER A 205 7.40 1.46 -7.63
C SER A 205 8.44 2.20 -8.46
N SER A 206 9.70 1.98 -8.14
CA SER A 206 10.84 2.46 -8.91
C SER A 206 11.62 1.28 -9.48
N ARG A 207 12.36 1.47 -10.58
CA ARG A 207 13.27 0.40 -11.05
C ARG A 207 14.35 0.05 -10.02
N GLU A 208 14.66 0.96 -9.10
CA GLU A 208 15.55 0.72 -7.96
C GLU A 208 15.02 -0.34 -6.98
N ILE A 209 13.72 -0.61 -7.01
CA ILE A 209 13.06 -1.64 -6.20
C ILE A 209 12.73 -2.85 -7.07
N ASP A 210 12.04 -2.63 -8.20
CA ASP A 210 11.31 -3.67 -8.93
C ASP A 210 11.81 -3.90 -10.36
N GLY A 211 12.88 -3.24 -10.81
CA GLY A 211 13.26 -3.16 -12.23
C GLY A 211 13.29 -4.51 -12.95
N LYS A 212 13.95 -5.51 -12.37
CA LYS A 212 14.04 -6.86 -12.96
C LYS A 212 12.71 -7.62 -12.99
N TYR A 213 11.81 -7.34 -12.03
CA TYR A 213 10.49 -7.96 -11.98
C TYR A 213 9.57 -7.36 -13.04
N MET A 214 9.68 -6.04 -13.27
CA MET A 214 9.01 -5.36 -14.37
C MET A 214 9.51 -5.85 -15.74
N ASP A 215 10.82 -6.04 -15.91
CA ASP A 215 11.39 -6.58 -17.15
C ASP A 215 10.86 -8.00 -17.43
N TYR A 216 10.86 -8.84 -16.40
CA TYR A 216 10.34 -10.21 -16.48
C TYR A 216 8.85 -10.25 -16.85
N LEU A 217 8.04 -9.41 -16.21
CA LEU A 217 6.63 -9.26 -16.52
C LEU A 217 6.41 -8.77 -17.94
N SER A 218 7.24 -7.82 -18.40
CA SER A 218 7.13 -7.25 -19.74
C SER A 218 7.37 -8.30 -20.82
N GLU A 219 8.40 -9.14 -20.64
CA GLU A 219 8.69 -10.26 -21.52
C GLU A 219 7.59 -11.33 -21.47
N MET A 220 7.17 -11.72 -20.26
CA MET A 220 6.20 -12.79 -20.08
C MET A 220 4.81 -12.44 -20.60
N LEU A 221 4.37 -11.19 -20.43
CA LEU A 221 3.01 -10.75 -20.75
C LEU A 221 2.92 -9.95 -22.05
N ASN A 222 4.06 -9.62 -22.68
CA ASN A 222 4.13 -8.73 -23.84
C ASN A 222 3.42 -7.38 -23.60
N ARG A 223 3.76 -6.76 -22.46
CA ARG A 223 3.20 -5.47 -22.00
C ARG A 223 4.31 -4.58 -21.47
N GLU A 224 4.05 -3.29 -21.40
CA GLU A 224 5.01 -2.32 -20.89
C GLU A 224 4.71 -2.00 -19.42
N PHE A 225 5.66 -2.29 -18.54
CA PHE A 225 5.57 -1.95 -17.12
C PHE A 225 6.42 -0.70 -16.84
N ILE A 226 5.78 0.41 -16.52
CA ILE A 226 6.44 1.70 -16.32
C ILE A 226 6.37 2.08 -14.83
N PRO A 227 7.50 2.30 -14.15
CA PRO A 227 7.52 2.75 -12.77
C PRO A 227 6.99 4.18 -12.61
N ALA A 228 6.25 4.44 -11.54
CA ALA A 228 5.82 5.78 -11.13
C ALA A 228 6.73 6.41 -10.07
N GLY A 229 7.82 5.73 -9.69
CA GLY A 229 8.67 6.13 -8.58
C GLY A 229 7.99 5.97 -7.22
N SER A 230 8.59 6.60 -6.21
CA SER A 230 8.05 6.64 -4.84
C SER A 230 6.83 7.55 -4.80
N LEU A 231 5.62 6.99 -4.64
CA LEU A 231 4.37 7.73 -4.43
C LEU A 231 4.02 7.87 -2.95
N VAL A 232 5.02 8.16 -2.12
CA VAL A 232 4.82 8.50 -0.72
C VAL A 232 4.21 9.90 -0.60
N ARG A 233 3.28 10.06 0.34
CA ARG A 233 2.60 11.31 0.65
C ARG A 233 3.59 12.34 1.21
N ASP A 234 3.47 13.58 0.74
CA ASP A 234 4.10 14.73 1.41
C ASP A 234 3.33 15.02 2.70
N TYR A 235 3.93 14.72 3.85
CA TYR A 235 3.41 15.10 5.16
C TYR A 235 3.91 16.50 5.48
N GLY A 236 3.03 17.49 5.41
CA GLY A 236 3.31 18.86 5.86
C GLY A 236 3.11 19.02 7.37
N ASP A 237 3.49 20.19 7.89
CA ASP A 237 3.33 20.53 9.31
C ASP A 237 1.86 20.55 9.78
N ASP A 238 0.91 20.71 8.85
CA ASP A 238 -0.52 20.90 9.10
C ASP A 238 -1.30 19.61 9.47
N ASP A 239 -0.67 18.42 9.42
CA ASP A 239 -1.30 17.19 9.92
C ASP A 239 -1.22 17.16 11.47
N ALA A 240 -1.81 18.14 12.16
CA ALA A 240 -1.84 18.20 13.63
C ALA A 240 -2.50 16.94 14.22
N ASP A 241 -1.78 16.25 15.11
CA ASP A 241 -2.25 15.01 15.75
C ASP A 241 -2.08 15.10 17.25
N GLU A 242 -3.20 15.08 17.96
CA GLU A 242 -3.24 15.18 19.43
C GLU A 242 -2.90 13.85 20.14
N ALA A 243 -2.85 12.72 19.41
CA ALA A 243 -2.79 11.38 20.01
C ALA A 243 -1.39 10.74 20.06
N VAL A 244 -0.37 11.32 19.40
CA VAL A 244 0.97 10.73 19.35
C VAL A 244 1.85 11.31 20.46
N PRO A 245 2.51 10.48 21.30
CA PRO A 245 3.34 10.98 22.39
C PRO A 245 4.72 11.45 21.86
N MET A 246 4.73 12.48 21.00
CA MET A 246 5.95 13.02 20.38
C MET A 246 6.94 13.55 21.42
N ASP A 247 6.44 14.13 22.52
CA ASP A 247 7.27 14.57 23.65
C ASP A 247 8.00 13.38 24.31
N TRP A 248 7.32 12.24 24.43
CA TRP A 248 7.94 11.02 24.94
C TRP A 248 9.02 10.52 23.99
N LEU A 249 8.78 10.57 22.68
CA LEU A 249 9.74 10.16 21.65
C LEU A 249 10.98 11.07 21.66
N SER A 250 10.78 12.37 21.87
CA SER A 250 11.83 13.39 21.95
C SER A 250 12.77 13.21 23.15
N GLN A 251 12.35 12.48 24.19
CA GLN A 251 13.18 12.16 25.35
C GLN A 251 14.07 10.94 25.15
N LYS A 252 14.01 10.28 23.97
CA LYS A 252 14.73 9.04 23.68
C LYS A 252 15.95 9.30 22.81
N ASP A 253 17.00 8.53 23.02
CA ASP A 253 18.22 8.60 22.23
C ASP A 253 17.95 8.30 20.76
N LYS A 254 18.83 8.81 19.89
CA LYS A 254 18.74 8.62 18.44
C LYS A 254 18.73 7.13 18.10
N PHE A 255 17.81 6.72 17.23
CA PHE A 255 17.64 5.34 16.78
C PHE A 255 17.38 4.31 17.90
N SER A 256 16.92 4.72 19.08
CA SER A 256 16.71 3.84 20.24
C SER A 256 15.27 3.30 20.38
N CYS A 257 14.37 3.72 19.50
CA CYS A 257 12.95 3.35 19.52
C CYS A 257 12.56 2.51 18.31
N VAL A 258 11.68 1.52 18.53
CA VAL A 258 10.99 0.81 17.46
C VAL A 258 9.55 1.33 17.33
N PHE A 259 9.13 1.60 16.10
CA PHE A 259 7.72 1.85 15.79
C PHE A 259 7.05 0.53 15.38
N VAL A 260 5.84 0.25 15.87
CA VAL A 260 5.12 -0.99 15.60
C VAL A 260 3.73 -0.67 15.07
N SER A 261 3.44 -1.08 13.82
CA SER A 261 2.13 -0.91 13.21
C SER A 261 1.82 -1.92 12.11
N PHE A 262 0.59 -2.44 12.12
CA PHE A 262 0.10 -3.45 11.18
C PHE A 262 -0.96 -2.91 10.20
N GLY A 263 -1.03 -1.58 10.06
CA GLY A 263 -1.97 -0.91 9.14
C GLY A 263 -3.39 -0.80 9.69
N THR A 264 -4.36 -0.55 8.81
CA THR A 264 -5.78 -0.32 9.17
C THR A 264 -6.71 -1.45 8.75
N GLU A 265 -6.25 -2.35 7.87
CA GLU A 265 -7.08 -3.40 7.25
C GLU A 265 -6.88 -4.77 7.92
N TYR A 266 -5.78 -4.97 8.67
CA TYR A 266 -5.55 -6.19 9.45
C TYR A 266 -5.77 -5.94 10.93
N PHE A 267 -6.55 -6.80 11.57
CA PHE A 267 -6.73 -6.83 13.01
C PHE A 267 -5.99 -8.06 13.57
N LEU A 268 -5.08 -7.82 14.50
CA LEU A 268 -4.28 -8.89 15.10
C LEU A 268 -5.14 -9.83 15.95
N LYS A 269 -4.86 -11.13 15.87
CA LYS A 269 -5.44 -12.11 16.79
C LYS A 269 -4.84 -11.98 18.18
N LYS A 270 -5.55 -12.50 19.19
CA LYS A 270 -5.08 -12.46 20.59
C LYS A 270 -3.71 -13.10 20.75
N GLU A 271 -3.48 -14.24 20.11
CA GLU A 271 -2.20 -14.97 20.17
C GLU A 271 -1.08 -14.15 19.51
N GLU A 272 -1.37 -13.42 18.43
CA GLU A 272 -0.39 -12.54 17.77
C GLU A 272 -0.03 -11.34 18.65
N ILE A 273 -1.04 -10.72 19.28
CA ILE A 273 -0.84 -9.62 20.25
C ILE A 273 0.04 -10.11 21.41
N GLU A 274 -0.22 -11.31 21.93
CA GLU A 274 0.54 -11.90 23.02
C GLU A 274 2.03 -12.08 22.65
N GLU A 275 2.33 -12.71 21.51
CA GLU A 275 3.72 -12.90 21.06
C GLU A 275 4.43 -11.58 20.78
N ILE A 276 3.74 -10.59 20.18
CA ILE A 276 4.31 -9.27 19.92
C ILE A 276 4.59 -8.53 21.23
N ALA A 277 3.66 -8.56 22.20
CA ALA A 277 3.84 -7.93 23.49
C ALA A 277 5.06 -8.50 24.22
N TYR A 278 5.14 -9.82 24.36
CA TYR A 278 6.31 -10.42 25.01
C TYR A 278 7.60 -10.22 24.22
N GLY A 279 7.55 -10.21 22.88
CA GLY A 279 8.71 -9.89 22.04
C GLY A 279 9.24 -8.48 22.29
N LEU A 280 8.35 -7.49 22.40
CA LEU A 280 8.70 -6.11 22.74
C LEU A 280 9.28 -6.01 24.16
N GLU A 281 8.68 -6.69 25.12
CA GLU A 281 9.16 -6.75 26.50
C GLU A 281 10.60 -7.30 26.56
N LEU A 282 10.82 -8.48 25.96
CA LEU A 282 12.11 -9.19 25.92
C LEU A 282 13.18 -8.48 25.10
N SER A 283 12.78 -7.66 24.11
CA SER A 283 13.73 -6.88 23.30
C SER A 283 14.46 -5.82 24.12
N ASN A 284 13.85 -5.36 25.22
CA ASN A 284 14.28 -4.22 26.04
C ASN A 284 14.41 -2.89 25.26
N ALA A 285 13.89 -2.81 24.03
CA ALA A 285 13.85 -1.56 23.26
C ALA A 285 12.79 -0.60 23.80
N ASN A 286 12.94 0.70 23.50
CA ASN A 286 11.82 1.64 23.61
C ASN A 286 10.88 1.41 22.43
N PHE A 287 9.57 1.55 22.61
CA PHE A 287 8.62 1.35 21.52
C PHE A 287 7.37 2.24 21.57
N ILE A 288 6.86 2.57 20.38
CA ILE A 288 5.46 2.98 20.18
C ILE A 288 4.78 1.85 19.42
N TRP A 289 3.67 1.34 19.95
CA TRP A 289 2.85 0.34 19.29
C TRP A 289 1.42 0.84 19.07
N ILE A 290 1.02 0.89 17.80
CA ILE A 290 -0.38 1.15 17.41
C ILE A 290 -1.15 -0.17 17.43
N VAL A 291 -2.14 -0.26 18.31
CA VAL A 291 -3.04 -1.41 18.42
C VAL A 291 -4.42 -0.97 17.93
N ARG A 292 -5.06 -1.79 17.10
CA ARG A 292 -6.38 -1.49 16.54
C ARG A 292 -7.30 -2.69 16.70
N PHE A 293 -8.58 -2.38 16.90
CA PHE A 293 -9.66 -3.36 17.02
C PHE A 293 -10.76 -3.07 15.99
N PRO A 294 -11.54 -4.08 15.58
CA PRO A 294 -12.72 -3.87 14.74
C PRO A 294 -13.69 -2.88 15.37
N LYS A 295 -14.35 -2.06 14.54
CA LYS A 295 -15.35 -1.11 15.05
C LYS A 295 -16.53 -1.88 15.65
N GLY A 296 -16.88 -1.55 16.90
CA GLY A 296 -18.02 -2.15 17.60
C GLY A 296 -17.70 -3.44 18.39
N ASP A 297 -16.44 -3.88 18.41
CA ASP A 297 -16.01 -5.08 19.15
C ASP A 297 -15.98 -4.88 20.68
N GLY A 298 -15.99 -3.62 21.14
CA GLY A 298 -15.98 -3.25 22.57
C GLY A 298 -14.69 -3.60 23.32
N THR A 299 -13.78 -4.35 22.69
CA THR A 299 -12.48 -4.78 23.23
C THR A 299 -11.54 -3.60 23.44
N THR A 300 -10.84 -3.56 24.58
CA THR A 300 -9.80 -2.56 24.86
C THR A 300 -8.39 -3.15 24.85
N VAL A 301 -7.37 -2.28 24.81
CA VAL A 301 -5.97 -2.71 24.91
C VAL A 301 -5.70 -3.45 26.22
N GLU A 302 -6.26 -2.97 27.34
CA GLU A 302 -6.03 -3.56 28.66
C GLU A 302 -6.55 -4.99 28.77
N GLU A 303 -7.65 -5.31 28.07
CA GLU A 303 -8.22 -6.67 28.04
C GLU A 303 -7.45 -7.64 27.14
N THR A 304 -6.72 -7.11 26.16
CA THR A 304 -6.06 -7.93 25.13
C THR A 304 -4.57 -8.14 25.39
N LEU A 305 -3.91 -7.18 26.04
CA LEU A 305 -2.50 -7.31 26.40
C LEU A 305 -2.28 -8.36 27.50
N PRO A 306 -1.10 -9.00 27.56
CA PRO A 306 -0.78 -9.92 28.65
C PRO A 306 -0.88 -9.23 30.01
N ALA A 307 -1.42 -9.93 31.01
CA ALA A 307 -1.60 -9.38 32.35
C ALA A 307 -0.27 -8.83 32.92
N GLY A 308 -0.29 -7.59 33.41
CA GLY A 308 0.88 -6.93 33.97
C GLY A 308 1.88 -6.37 32.95
N PHE A 309 1.58 -6.42 31.65
CA PHE A 309 2.51 -6.01 30.59
C PHE A 309 2.88 -4.53 30.68
N LEU A 310 1.91 -3.64 30.90
CA LEU A 310 2.15 -2.19 30.96
C LEU A 310 3.07 -1.83 32.13
N GLU A 311 2.92 -2.51 33.27
CA GLU A 311 3.78 -2.37 34.44
C GLU A 311 5.20 -2.86 34.16
N ARG A 312 5.36 -4.01 33.49
CA ARG A 312 6.68 -4.60 33.16
C ARG A 312 7.46 -3.77 32.15
N VAL A 313 6.79 -3.17 31.16
CA VAL A 313 7.46 -2.29 30.18
C VAL A 313 7.69 -0.88 30.73
N GLY A 314 6.84 -0.43 31.67
CA GLY A 314 6.95 0.85 32.35
C GLY A 314 7.14 2.02 31.37
N GLY A 315 8.15 2.87 31.62
CA GLY A 315 8.44 4.06 30.80
C GLY A 315 9.01 3.81 29.40
N ARG A 316 9.26 2.54 29.02
CA ARG A 316 9.85 2.16 27.71
C ARG A 316 8.81 2.00 26.60
N GLY A 317 7.55 1.78 26.94
CA GLY A 317 6.49 1.53 25.97
C GLY A 317 5.43 2.62 25.93
N ARG A 318 4.89 2.89 24.74
CA ARG A 318 3.64 3.62 24.56
C ARG A 318 2.72 2.81 23.66
N ILE A 319 1.52 2.50 24.16
CA ILE A 319 0.46 1.91 23.37
C ILE A 319 -0.49 3.02 22.94
N VAL A 320 -0.86 3.02 21.66
CA VAL A 320 -1.77 4.00 21.08
C VAL A 320 -2.90 3.25 20.39
N GLU A 321 -4.13 3.44 20.87
CA GLU A 321 -5.32 2.79 20.30
C GLU A 321 -5.88 3.53 19.08
N LYS A 322 -5.66 4.85 19.05
CA LYS A 322 -6.20 5.74 18.02
C LYS A 322 -5.25 5.85 16.83
N TRP A 323 -5.73 6.52 15.80
CA TRP A 323 -4.89 6.86 14.66
C TRP A 323 -3.71 7.73 15.11
N ALA A 324 -2.55 7.45 14.52
CA ALA A 324 -1.30 8.17 14.71
C ALA A 324 -0.69 8.41 13.33
N SER A 325 -0.15 9.61 13.09
CA SER A 325 0.64 9.86 11.89
C SER A 325 1.91 9.00 11.86
N GLN A 326 1.84 7.91 11.09
CA GLN A 326 2.95 7.01 10.82
C GLN A 326 4.18 7.79 10.32
N ALA A 327 3.99 8.77 9.45
CA ALA A 327 5.10 9.57 8.95
C ALA A 327 5.76 10.45 10.01
N LYS A 328 4.98 11.08 10.91
CA LYS A 328 5.56 11.85 12.01
C LYS A 328 6.41 10.99 12.94
N ILE A 329 5.97 9.75 13.19
CA ILE A 329 6.75 8.81 14.00
C ILE A 329 7.99 8.36 13.22
N LEU A 330 7.85 7.90 11.97
CA LEU A 330 8.96 7.37 11.17
C LEU A 330 10.04 8.42 10.84
N THR A 331 9.67 9.69 10.73
CA THR A 331 10.63 10.78 10.51
C THR A 331 11.37 11.23 11.79
N HIS A 332 10.93 10.78 12.97
CA HIS A 332 11.51 11.20 14.23
C HIS A 332 12.91 10.59 14.44
N PRO A 333 13.94 11.38 14.84
CA PRO A 333 15.33 10.90 14.96
C PRO A 333 15.54 9.72 15.92
N SER A 334 14.66 9.58 16.92
CA SER A 334 14.75 8.49 17.90
C SER A 334 14.26 7.14 17.36
N VAL A 335 13.55 7.11 16.22
CA VAL A 335 13.08 5.85 15.61
C VAL A 335 14.20 5.19 14.83
N GLY A 336 14.60 3.99 15.26
CA GLY A 336 15.68 3.19 14.68
C GLY A 336 15.22 2.01 13.83
N GLY A 337 13.93 1.65 13.90
CA GLY A 337 13.34 0.56 13.12
C GLY A 337 11.82 0.59 13.12
N PHE A 338 11.23 -0.06 12.12
CA PHE A 338 9.78 -0.15 11.94
C PHE A 338 9.33 -1.60 11.83
N VAL A 339 8.66 -2.10 12.87
CA VAL A 339 7.90 -3.35 12.80
C VAL A 339 6.66 -3.14 11.95
N SER A 340 6.62 -3.80 10.81
CA SER A 340 5.60 -3.61 9.79
C SER A 340 5.10 -4.93 9.23
N HIS A 341 3.80 -4.96 8.95
CA HIS A 341 3.17 -5.99 8.12
C HIS A 341 3.68 -6.00 6.67
N CYS A 342 4.50 -5.04 6.24
CA CYS A 342 5.03 -4.97 4.87
C CYS A 342 3.97 -4.79 3.78
N GLY A 343 2.84 -4.15 4.10
CA GLY A 343 1.96 -3.60 3.07
C GLY A 343 2.73 -2.55 2.25
N TRP A 344 2.47 -2.52 0.94
CA TRP A 344 3.30 -1.79 -0.02
C TRP A 344 3.50 -0.30 0.32
N ASN A 345 2.44 0.40 0.74
CA ASN A 345 2.54 1.81 1.14
C ASN A 345 3.42 2.00 2.38
N SER A 346 3.31 1.12 3.39
CA SER A 346 4.15 1.20 4.60
C SER A 346 5.61 0.85 4.30
N LEU A 347 5.86 -0.09 3.40
CA LEU A 347 7.20 -0.44 2.93
C LEU A 347 7.86 0.76 2.25
N THR A 348 7.18 1.35 1.26
CA THR A 348 7.71 2.51 0.51
C THR A 348 7.90 3.74 1.40
N GLU A 349 6.98 4.01 2.33
CA GLU A 349 7.13 5.06 3.35
C GLU A 349 8.37 4.84 4.22
N SER A 350 8.61 3.62 4.70
CA SER A 350 9.79 3.32 5.52
C SER A 350 11.10 3.59 4.79
N ILE A 351 11.17 3.20 3.50
CA ILE A 351 12.33 3.50 2.66
C ILE A 351 12.47 5.01 2.46
N GLU A 352 11.38 5.71 2.14
CA GLU A 352 11.34 7.16 1.95
C GLU A 352 11.78 7.93 3.21
N PHE A 353 11.49 7.41 4.40
CA PHE A 353 11.93 8.02 5.66
C PHE A 353 13.29 7.53 6.15
N GLY A 354 13.90 6.54 5.50
CA GLY A 354 15.23 6.04 5.84
C GLY A 354 15.24 5.12 7.07
N VAL A 355 14.11 4.46 7.37
CA VAL A 355 13.93 3.59 8.54
C VAL A 355 13.99 2.12 8.11
N PRO A 356 14.86 1.29 8.70
CA PRO A 356 14.88 -0.16 8.47
C PRO A 356 13.57 -0.84 8.86
N ILE A 357 13.16 -1.81 8.06
CA ILE A 357 11.93 -2.57 8.29
C ILE A 357 12.25 -3.85 9.08
N ILE A 358 11.49 -4.11 10.13
CA ILE A 358 11.39 -5.40 10.81
C ILE A 358 10.10 -6.04 10.29
N ALA A 359 10.25 -6.91 9.30
CA ALA A 359 9.13 -7.43 8.53
C ALA A 359 8.40 -8.55 9.30
N MET A 360 7.09 -8.36 9.53
CA MET A 360 6.19 -9.32 10.15
C MET A 360 4.92 -9.45 9.29
N PRO A 361 5.00 -10.11 8.12
CA PRO A 361 3.87 -10.18 7.18
C PRO A 361 2.69 -10.95 7.77
N MET A 362 1.47 -10.51 7.45
CA MET A 362 0.22 -11.07 8.01
C MET A 362 -0.67 -11.73 6.96
N HIS A 363 -0.92 -11.09 5.81
CA HIS A 363 -1.81 -11.62 4.76
C HIS A 363 -1.50 -11.03 3.36
N LEU A 364 -2.16 -11.54 2.32
CA LEU A 364 -2.07 -11.05 0.92
C LEU A 364 -0.65 -11.08 0.35
N ASP A 365 -0.19 -9.95 -0.19
CA ASP A 365 1.11 -9.72 -0.83
C ASP A 365 2.26 -9.56 0.17
N GLN A 366 1.94 -9.40 1.45
CA GLN A 366 2.89 -9.04 2.50
C GLN A 366 4.06 -10.03 2.66
N PRO A 367 3.88 -11.36 2.61
CA PRO A 367 5.02 -12.29 2.74
C PRO A 367 6.05 -12.11 1.63
N MET A 368 5.59 -11.85 0.40
CA MET A 368 6.49 -11.55 -0.72
C MET A 368 7.20 -10.21 -0.54
N ASN A 369 6.48 -9.18 -0.09
CA ASN A 369 7.07 -7.89 0.21
C ASN A 369 8.12 -7.99 1.33
N ALA A 370 7.91 -8.84 2.35
CA ALA A 370 8.89 -9.09 3.41
C ALA A 370 10.20 -9.71 2.86
N LYS A 371 10.08 -10.66 1.93
CA LYS A 371 11.25 -11.24 1.25
C LYS A 371 11.95 -10.22 0.36
N LEU A 372 11.19 -9.37 -0.34
CA LEU A 372 11.74 -8.26 -1.12
C LEU A 372 12.50 -7.28 -0.22
N VAL A 373 11.97 -6.93 0.97
CA VAL A 373 12.65 -6.08 1.96
C VAL A 373 14.02 -6.66 2.33
N ALA A 374 14.09 -7.96 2.58
CA ALA A 374 15.34 -8.65 2.88
C ALA A 374 16.30 -8.65 1.67
N GLU A 375 15.80 -8.93 0.47
CA GLU A 375 16.57 -8.91 -0.77
C GLU A 375 17.18 -7.54 -1.06
N LEU A 376 16.41 -6.46 -0.85
CA LEU A 376 16.88 -5.09 -1.05
C LEU A 376 17.89 -4.67 0.02
N GLY A 377 18.04 -5.44 1.11
CA GLY A 377 18.90 -5.12 2.24
C GLY A 377 18.40 -3.95 3.07
N VAL A 378 17.10 -3.67 3.05
CA VAL A 378 16.47 -2.54 3.77
C VAL A 378 15.71 -2.96 5.02
N GLY A 379 15.76 -4.24 5.37
CA GLY A 379 15.13 -4.78 6.56
C GLY A 379 15.40 -6.26 6.76
N VAL A 380 14.78 -6.82 7.80
CA VAL A 380 14.92 -8.21 8.22
C VAL A 380 13.55 -8.79 8.50
N GLU A 381 13.30 -10.00 8.01
CA GLU A 381 12.06 -10.75 8.29
C GLU A 381 12.16 -11.47 9.64
N VAL A 382 11.11 -11.30 10.46
CA VAL A 382 10.90 -12.11 11.66
C VAL A 382 10.37 -13.47 11.22
N LYS A 383 11.20 -14.50 11.40
CA LYS A 383 10.84 -15.85 10.98
C LYS A 383 9.72 -16.41 11.85
N ARG A 384 8.78 -17.08 11.19
CA ARG A 384 7.74 -17.89 11.83
C ARG A 384 8.24 -19.32 12.05
N ASP A 385 7.62 -20.03 12.98
CA ASP A 385 7.87 -21.45 13.17
C ASP A 385 7.32 -22.29 11.98
N ASN A 386 7.54 -23.61 12.02
CA ASN A 386 7.09 -24.53 10.96
C ASN A 386 5.55 -24.57 10.80
N GLU A 387 4.80 -24.06 11.76
CA GLU A 387 3.34 -23.99 11.76
C GLU A 387 2.84 -22.57 11.43
N GLY A 388 3.74 -21.67 11.06
CA GLY A 388 3.43 -20.30 10.67
C GLY A 388 3.15 -19.35 11.83
N ARG A 389 3.48 -19.72 13.07
CA ARG A 389 3.27 -18.87 14.25
C ARG A 389 4.44 -17.92 14.48
N LEU A 390 4.12 -16.73 14.99
CA LEU A 390 5.10 -15.80 15.53
C LEU A 390 5.73 -16.38 16.80
N GLN A 391 6.99 -16.04 17.05
CA GLN A 391 7.74 -16.44 18.24
C GLN A 391 8.32 -15.20 18.91
N ARG A 392 7.91 -14.91 20.15
CA ARG A 392 8.37 -13.76 20.94
C ARG A 392 9.89 -13.65 21.02
N GLU A 393 10.62 -14.76 21.11
CA GLU A 393 12.10 -14.76 21.18
C GLU A 393 12.73 -14.26 19.88
N GLU A 394 12.18 -14.68 18.72
CA GLU A 394 12.65 -14.22 17.41
C GLU A 394 12.28 -12.75 17.19
N ILE A 395 11.07 -12.33 17.58
CA ILE A 395 10.67 -10.90 17.57
C ILE A 395 11.67 -10.07 18.39
N ALA A 396 11.94 -10.49 19.62
CA ALA A 396 12.84 -9.79 20.53
C ALA A 396 14.27 -9.71 19.99
N LYS A 397 14.76 -10.80 19.40
CA LYS A 397 16.08 -10.87 18.77
C LYS A 397 16.18 -9.91 17.59
N VAL A 398 15.25 -9.96 16.64
CA VAL A 398 15.31 -9.10 15.44
C VAL A 398 15.18 -7.62 15.83
N ILE A 399 14.31 -7.28 16.79
CA ILE A 399 14.22 -5.89 17.30
C ILE A 399 15.56 -5.45 17.91
N ARG A 400 16.20 -6.28 18.74
CA ARG A 400 17.52 -5.96 19.29
C ARG A 400 18.56 -5.79 18.19
N ASP A 401 18.64 -6.70 17.22
CA ASP A 401 19.64 -6.64 16.16
C ASP A 401 19.51 -5.38 15.29
N VAL A 402 18.28 -4.92 15.04
CA VAL A 402 18.00 -3.73 14.20
C VAL A 402 18.13 -2.41 14.98
N VAL A 403 17.66 -2.35 16.22
CA VAL A 403 17.55 -1.10 16.98
C VAL A 403 18.71 -0.91 17.96
N VAL A 404 19.15 -1.98 18.61
CA VAL A 404 20.17 -1.95 19.67
C VAL A 404 21.54 -2.40 19.19
N GLY A 405 21.59 -3.37 18.27
CA GLY A 405 22.81 -4.01 17.78
C GLY A 405 23.54 -3.23 16.68
N GLU A 406 24.79 -3.61 16.44
CA GLU A 406 25.64 -2.99 15.41
C GLU A 406 25.11 -3.19 13.98
N SER A 407 24.45 -4.33 13.72
CA SER A 407 23.79 -4.63 12.42
C SER A 407 22.77 -3.58 12.01
N GLY A 408 22.13 -2.92 12.98
CA GLY A 408 21.21 -1.82 12.74
C GLY A 408 21.84 -0.63 12.02
N GLY A 409 23.11 -0.33 12.31
CA GLY A 409 23.84 0.77 11.69
C GLY A 409 24.00 0.59 10.18
N GLU A 410 24.38 -0.62 9.76
CA GLU A 410 24.52 -0.97 8.36
C GLU A 410 23.17 -0.98 7.63
N LEU A 411 22.12 -1.51 8.25
CA LEU A 411 20.76 -1.46 7.67
C LEU A 411 20.31 -0.01 7.46
N ARG A 412 20.46 0.87 8.46
CA ARG A 412 20.13 2.30 8.33
C ARG A 412 20.89 2.95 7.18
N ARG A 413 22.19 2.67 7.03
CA ARG A 413 23.00 3.17 5.90
C ARG A 413 22.43 2.71 4.56
N ARG A 414 22.11 1.42 4.42
CA ARG A 414 21.53 0.85 3.18
C ARG A 414 20.17 1.43 2.83
N VAL A 415 19.28 1.62 3.81
CA VAL A 415 17.96 2.23 3.56
C VAL A 415 18.13 3.66 3.05
N VAL A 416 19.00 4.45 3.69
CA VAL A 416 19.29 5.83 3.25
C VAL A 416 19.88 5.85 1.84
N GLU A 417 20.85 4.98 1.53
CA GLU A 417 21.42 4.91 0.17
C GLU A 417 20.37 4.52 -0.88
N ARG A 418 19.52 3.55 -0.56
CA ARG A 418 18.42 3.14 -1.44
C ARG A 418 17.42 4.28 -1.64
N ARG A 419 17.04 4.98 -0.57
CA ARG A 419 16.17 6.17 -0.62
C ARG A 419 16.70 7.22 -1.58
N GLU A 420 17.97 7.60 -1.49
CA GLU A 420 18.53 8.64 -2.35
C GLU A 420 18.51 8.21 -3.83
N ARG A 421 18.79 6.93 -4.14
CA ARG A 421 18.67 6.41 -5.51
C ARG A 421 17.23 6.48 -6.02
N ILE A 422 16.27 6.06 -5.20
CA ILE A 422 14.84 6.12 -5.55
C ILE A 422 14.39 7.56 -5.79
N ARG A 423 14.79 8.52 -4.93
CA ARG A 423 14.43 9.94 -5.06
C ARG A 423 14.96 10.55 -6.34
N LEU A 424 16.22 10.25 -6.69
CA LEU A 424 16.83 10.71 -7.93
C LEU A 424 16.04 10.21 -9.13
N ARG A 425 15.72 8.91 -9.13
CA ARG A 425 15.06 8.23 -10.25
C ARG A 425 13.57 8.57 -10.38
N SER A 426 12.87 8.78 -9.27
CA SER A 426 11.41 9.01 -9.26
C SER A 426 10.99 10.23 -10.09
N ARG A 427 11.86 11.25 -10.21
CA ARG A 427 11.57 12.43 -11.06
C ARG A 427 11.55 12.06 -12.54
N GLU A 428 12.56 11.31 -12.98
CA GLU A 428 12.69 10.82 -14.35
C GLU A 428 11.56 9.86 -14.69
N GLU A 429 11.19 8.97 -13.75
CA GLU A 429 10.11 7.98 -13.93
C GLU A 429 8.74 8.67 -14.11
N ILE A 430 8.45 9.74 -13.37
CA ILE A 430 7.22 10.51 -13.60
C ILE A 430 7.27 11.30 -14.92
N ASP A 431 8.44 11.83 -15.32
CA ASP A 431 8.60 12.50 -16.62
C ASP A 431 8.36 11.52 -17.78
N GLU A 432 8.84 10.29 -17.66
CA GLU A 432 8.60 9.20 -18.61
C GLU A 432 7.10 8.87 -18.72
N ILE A 433 6.41 8.73 -17.58
CA ILE A 433 4.95 8.52 -17.55
C ILE A 433 4.21 9.66 -18.24
N ALA A 434 4.54 10.91 -17.91
CA ALA A 434 3.88 12.07 -18.50
C ALA A 434 4.09 12.15 -20.02
N HIS A 435 5.30 11.85 -20.49
CA HIS A 435 5.60 11.77 -21.92
C HIS A 435 4.79 10.66 -22.58
N LYS A 436 4.73 9.47 -21.97
CA LYS A 436 3.97 8.34 -22.48
C LYS A 436 2.48 8.65 -22.59
N PHE A 437 1.90 9.29 -21.57
CA PHE A 437 0.50 9.68 -21.56
C PHE A 437 0.18 10.69 -22.66
N ALA A 438 1.05 11.68 -22.89
CA ALA A 438 0.89 12.62 -23.99
C ALA A 438 0.88 11.92 -25.36
N GLN A 439 1.83 11.00 -25.59
CA GLN A 439 1.89 10.21 -26.82
C GLN A 439 0.61 9.40 -27.07
N ILE A 440 0.09 8.71 -26.05
CA ILE A 440 -1.14 7.91 -26.16
C ILE A 440 -2.34 8.81 -26.46
N CYS A 441 -2.38 10.01 -25.91
CA CYS A 441 -3.43 10.99 -26.15
C CYS A 441 -3.29 11.71 -27.51
N GLY A 442 -2.23 11.43 -28.29
CA GLY A 442 -1.96 12.06 -29.58
C GLY A 442 -1.50 13.51 -29.50
N LYS A 443 -0.82 13.91 -28.41
CA LYS A 443 -0.34 15.28 -28.16
C LYS A 443 1.17 15.38 -28.00
#